data_AF-A0A971ZUB2-F1
#
_entry.id   AF-A0A971ZUB2-F1
#
_cell.length_a   1.000
_cell.length_b   1.000
_cell.length_c   1.000
_cell.angle_alpha   90.00
_cell.angle_beta   90.00
_cell.angle_gamma   90.00
#
_symmetry.space_group_name_H-M   'P 1'
#
loop_
_entity.id
_entity.type
_entity.pdbx_description
1 polymer ?
#
loop_
_entity_poly.entity_id
_entity_poly.type
_entity_poly.pdbx_seq_one_letter_code
_entity_poly.pdbx_strand_id
1 'polypeptide(L)'
;MSMGLLDFILGRDATDPWPPAKCFNVSLDLRNHALNGISLDKDVSALQSLGRPDNRHPVRSGCFTYGLSGAQFVLLDGRINYFAIAVADDPRESLRAAKAQIIGPDGRTLKLSGQTTLDDVRALVAVDPATDIDDEEIVATYPVGRFTLEVEATLSGHVKRVSYWET
;
A
#
# COMPACT_ATOMS: atom_id res chain seq x y z
N MET A 1 -24.58 14.07 6.08
CA MET A 1 -24.32 15.46 5.64
C MET A 1 -24.22 15.44 4.13
N SER A 2 -25.11 16.15 3.43
CA SER A 2 -25.16 16.18 1.97
C SER A 2 -23.99 17.01 1.43
N MET A 3 -23.01 16.37 0.80
CA MET A 3 -21.96 17.09 0.05
C MET A 3 -22.61 17.68 -1.21
N GLY A 4 -22.78 19.00 -1.22
CA GLY A 4 -23.48 19.72 -2.29
C GLY A 4 -22.59 20.06 -3.47
N LEU A 5 -23.23 20.29 -4.63
CA LEU A 5 -22.66 20.71 -5.92
C LEU A 5 -21.64 21.87 -5.85
N LEU A 6 -21.66 22.65 -4.77
CA LEU A 6 -20.77 23.80 -4.54
C LEU A 6 -19.33 23.39 -4.14
N ASP A 7 -19.15 22.27 -3.42
CA ASP A 7 -17.80 21.78 -3.08
C ASP A 7 -17.04 21.31 -4.34
N PHE A 8 -17.78 20.83 -5.34
CA PHE A 8 -17.23 20.46 -6.65
C PHE A 8 -16.72 21.69 -7.44
N ILE A 9 -17.35 22.86 -7.27
CA ILE A 9 -16.99 24.11 -7.95
C ILE A 9 -15.86 24.86 -7.22
N LEU A 10 -15.77 24.73 -5.88
CA LEU A 10 -14.76 25.43 -5.07
C LEU A 10 -13.43 24.67 -4.96
N GLY A 11 -13.34 23.43 -5.46
CA GLY A 11 -12.08 22.68 -5.51
C GLY A 11 -11.47 22.38 -4.14
N ARG A 12 -12.27 22.41 -3.06
CA ARG A 12 -11.79 22.15 -1.71
C ARG A 12 -11.42 20.67 -1.56
N ASP A 13 -10.30 20.41 -0.89
CA ASP A 13 -9.87 19.04 -0.65
C ASP A 13 -10.79 18.39 0.39
N ALA A 14 -11.45 17.30 0.01
CA ALA A 14 -12.35 16.56 0.89
C ALA A 14 -11.64 15.98 2.14
N THR A 15 -10.30 15.94 2.14
CA THR A 15 -9.48 15.53 3.28
C THR A 15 -8.99 16.70 4.15
N ASP A 16 -9.29 17.96 3.79
CA ASP A 16 -9.00 19.14 4.62
C ASP A 16 -9.47 19.02 6.08
N PRO A 17 -10.68 18.48 6.39
CA PRO A 17 -11.14 18.35 7.77
C PRO A 17 -10.55 17.13 8.50
N TRP A 18 -9.74 16.31 7.84
CA TRP A 18 -9.13 15.14 8.49
C TRP A 18 -8.10 15.59 9.52
N PRO A 19 -7.83 14.78 10.56
CA PRO A 19 -6.75 15.06 11.50
C PRO A 19 -5.41 15.26 10.76
N PRO A 20 -4.44 15.97 11.34
CA PRO A 20 -3.11 16.07 10.78
C PRO A 20 -2.50 14.69 10.45
N ALA A 21 -1.65 14.65 9.43
CA ALA A 21 -0.94 13.43 9.01
C ALA A 21 -0.24 12.79 10.22
N LYS A 22 -0.40 11.47 10.37
CA LYS A 22 0.34 10.69 11.36
C LYS A 22 1.40 9.86 10.64
N CYS A 23 2.61 9.84 11.18
CA CYS A 23 3.57 8.81 10.82
C CYS A 23 3.19 7.51 11.54
N PHE A 24 3.17 6.40 10.81
CA PHE A 24 2.82 5.09 11.35
C PHE A 24 3.72 4.00 10.79
N ASN A 25 3.91 2.93 11.57
CA ASN A 25 4.55 1.72 11.08
C ASN A 25 3.54 0.95 10.23
N VAL A 26 3.96 0.43 9.10
CA VAL A 26 3.10 -0.24 8.14
C VAL A 26 2.96 -1.71 8.50
N SER A 27 1.74 -2.25 8.48
CA SER A 27 1.47 -3.67 8.71
C SER A 27 0.46 -4.16 7.69
N LEU A 28 0.92 -4.92 6.69
CA LEU A 28 0.06 -5.59 5.71
C LEU A 28 -0.33 -6.96 6.26
N ASP A 29 -1.62 -7.16 6.46
CA ASP A 29 -2.19 -8.43 6.91
C ASP A 29 -2.85 -9.15 5.74
N LEU A 30 -2.18 -10.19 5.24
CA LEU A 30 -2.64 -10.98 4.08
C LEU A 30 -3.83 -11.88 4.42
N ARG A 31 -4.04 -12.19 5.71
CA ARG A 31 -5.17 -12.99 6.17
C ARG A 31 -6.46 -12.16 6.22
N ASN A 32 -6.35 -10.90 6.61
CA ASN A 32 -7.48 -9.97 6.71
C ASN A 32 -7.59 -9.00 5.52
N HIS A 33 -6.70 -9.14 4.53
CA HIS A 33 -6.60 -8.31 3.33
C HIS A 33 -6.58 -6.81 3.66
N ALA A 34 -5.73 -6.42 4.61
CA ALA A 34 -5.78 -5.10 5.23
C ALA A 34 -4.40 -4.49 5.44
N LEU A 35 -4.29 -3.17 5.25
CA LEU A 35 -3.12 -2.39 5.62
C LEU A 35 -3.43 -1.56 6.87
N ASN A 36 -2.70 -1.79 7.95
CA ASN A 36 -2.92 -1.11 9.24
C ASN A 36 -4.37 -1.25 9.76
N GLY A 37 -5.01 -2.40 9.48
CA GLY A 37 -6.40 -2.68 9.86
C GLY A 37 -7.45 -2.10 8.91
N ILE A 38 -7.05 -1.43 7.84
CA ILE A 38 -7.94 -0.92 6.79
C ILE A 38 -7.96 -1.95 5.67
N SER A 39 -9.06 -2.69 5.56
CA SER A 39 -9.24 -3.70 4.51
C SER A 39 -9.43 -3.07 3.12
N LEU A 40 -9.10 -3.85 2.10
CA LEU A 40 -9.65 -3.67 0.76
C LEU A 40 -11.20 -3.67 0.82
N ASP A 41 -11.86 -3.12 -0.19
CA ASP A 41 -13.31 -2.86 -0.30
C ASP A 41 -13.90 -1.80 0.65
N LYS A 42 -13.11 -1.26 1.59
CA LYS A 42 -13.58 -0.19 2.47
C LYS A 42 -13.71 1.14 1.74
N ASP A 43 -14.66 1.95 2.19
CA ASP A 43 -14.81 3.31 1.67
C ASP A 43 -13.68 4.21 2.17
N VAL A 44 -13.40 5.28 1.43
CA VAL A 44 -12.35 6.27 1.74
C VAL A 44 -12.35 6.80 3.17
N SER A 45 -13.51 6.83 3.84
CA SER A 45 -13.64 7.29 5.23
C SER A 45 -12.80 6.47 6.23
N ALA A 46 -12.47 5.22 5.91
CA ALA A 46 -11.61 4.38 6.74
C ALA A 46 -10.19 4.97 6.91
N LEU A 47 -9.69 5.68 5.89
CA LEU A 47 -8.36 6.31 5.89
C LEU A 47 -8.27 7.52 6.83
N GLN A 48 -9.40 8.11 7.26
CA GLN A 48 -9.41 9.26 8.16
C GLN A 48 -8.68 8.96 9.49
N SER A 49 -8.66 7.69 9.92
CA SER A 49 -7.95 7.24 11.12
C SER A 49 -6.41 7.46 11.05
N LEU A 50 -5.85 7.43 9.83
CA LEU A 50 -4.43 7.67 9.52
C LEU A 50 -4.09 9.17 9.43
N GLY A 51 -5.10 10.04 9.39
CA GLY A 51 -4.95 11.48 9.18
C GLY A 51 -4.89 11.85 7.70
N ARG A 52 -4.73 13.15 7.45
CA ARG A 52 -4.68 13.74 6.10
C ARG A 52 -3.45 13.22 5.33
N PRO A 53 -3.60 12.76 4.08
CA PRO A 53 -2.48 12.36 3.24
C PRO A 53 -1.64 13.58 2.79
N ASP A 54 -0.47 13.32 2.23
CA ASP A 54 0.51 14.33 1.84
C ASP A 54 0.21 14.98 0.48
N ASN A 55 -0.47 14.26 -0.42
CA ASN A 55 -0.79 14.73 -1.76
C ASN A 55 -2.08 15.58 -1.80
N ARG A 56 -2.17 16.48 -2.79
CA ARG A 56 -3.34 17.35 -2.98
C ARG A 56 -4.48 16.61 -3.67
N HIS A 57 -5.71 16.87 -3.24
CA HIS A 57 -6.95 16.34 -3.80
C HIS A 57 -6.99 14.80 -3.96
N PRO A 58 -6.61 14.04 -2.92
CA PRO A 58 -6.46 12.58 -2.99
C PRO A 58 -7.77 11.86 -3.35
N VAL A 59 -8.92 12.39 -2.92
CA VAL A 59 -10.24 11.84 -3.27
C VAL A 59 -10.51 11.97 -4.78
N ARG A 60 -10.08 13.07 -5.41
CA ARG A 60 -10.28 13.31 -6.83
C ARG A 60 -9.34 12.46 -7.69
N SER A 61 -8.09 12.29 -7.26
CA SER A 61 -7.13 11.41 -7.95
C SER A 61 -7.38 9.94 -7.65
N GLY A 62 -8.19 9.61 -6.64
CA GLY A 62 -8.35 8.26 -6.14
C GLY A 62 -7.08 7.71 -5.49
N CYS A 63 -6.14 8.56 -5.08
CA CYS A 63 -4.83 8.14 -4.57
C CYS A 63 -4.45 8.93 -3.32
N PHE A 64 -4.11 8.22 -2.24
CA PHE A 64 -3.81 8.76 -0.93
C PHE A 64 -2.38 8.37 -0.57
N THR A 65 -1.48 9.34 -0.62
CA THR A 65 -0.05 9.14 -0.36
C THR A 65 0.28 9.52 1.08
N TYR A 66 0.87 8.60 1.81
CA TYR A 66 1.45 8.81 3.14
C TYR A 66 2.97 8.61 3.04
N GLY A 67 3.64 9.55 2.40
CA GLY A 67 5.04 9.47 1.98
C GLY A 67 6.01 9.26 3.15
N LEU A 68 5.76 9.92 4.29
CA LEU A 68 6.58 9.71 5.51
C LEU A 68 6.37 8.34 6.17
N SER A 69 5.22 7.71 5.98
CA SER A 69 4.94 6.35 6.43
C SER A 69 5.34 5.30 5.38
N GLY A 70 5.69 5.73 4.17
CA GLY A 70 6.02 4.86 3.05
C GLY A 70 4.85 4.04 2.53
N ALA A 71 3.62 4.55 2.63
CA ALA A 71 2.40 3.84 2.25
C ALA A 71 1.54 4.65 1.28
N GLN A 72 0.84 3.95 0.39
CA GLN A 72 -0.15 4.53 -0.52
C GLN A 72 -1.40 3.65 -0.57
N PHE A 73 -2.56 4.30 -0.70
CA PHE A 73 -3.84 3.66 -0.90
C PHE A 73 -4.47 4.20 -2.18
N VAL A 74 -5.01 3.32 -3.02
CA VAL A 74 -5.67 3.69 -4.28
C VAL A 74 -7.09 3.17 -4.29
N LEU A 75 -8.00 4.01 -4.80
CA LEU A 75 -9.41 3.73 -4.93
C LEU A 75 -9.76 3.21 -6.32
N LEU A 76 -10.66 2.25 -6.38
CA LEU A 76 -11.43 1.86 -7.55
C LEU A 76 -12.90 1.98 -7.19
N ASP A 77 -13.70 2.69 -8.00
CA ASP A 77 -15.13 2.92 -7.77
C ASP A 77 -15.48 3.42 -6.35
N GLY A 78 -14.62 4.29 -5.81
CA GLY A 78 -14.78 4.89 -4.48
C GLY A 78 -14.41 3.99 -3.29
N ARG A 79 -13.96 2.76 -3.56
CA ARG A 79 -13.50 1.78 -2.56
C ARG A 79 -12.01 1.59 -2.65
N ILE A 80 -11.38 1.31 -1.51
CA ILE A 80 -9.96 0.99 -1.45
C ILE A 80 -9.72 -0.34 -2.13
N ASN A 81 -8.94 -0.34 -3.22
CA ASN A 81 -8.68 -1.53 -4.02
C ASN A 81 -7.21 -1.91 -4.11
N TYR A 82 -6.31 -0.99 -3.74
CA TYR A 82 -4.88 -1.22 -3.86
C TYR A 82 -4.12 -0.54 -2.73
N PHE A 83 -3.08 -1.22 -2.27
CA PHE A 83 -2.07 -0.75 -1.33
C PHE A 83 -0.70 -0.78 -1.99
N ALA A 84 0.16 0.15 -1.60
CA ALA A 84 1.59 0.05 -1.84
C ALA A 84 2.42 0.47 -0.64
N ILE A 85 3.58 -0.16 -0.50
CA ILE A 85 4.51 0.00 0.61
C ILE A 85 5.93 0.09 0.03
N ALA A 86 6.62 1.19 0.29
CA ALA A 86 8.04 1.31 -0.03
C ALA A 86 8.88 0.63 1.07
N VAL A 87 9.76 -0.28 0.69
CA VAL A 87 10.68 -1.00 1.59
C VAL A 87 12.09 -0.42 1.53
N ALA A 88 12.47 0.13 0.37
CA ALA A 88 13.67 0.91 0.16
C ALA A 88 13.32 2.31 -0.35
N ASP A 89 14.22 3.27 -0.13
CA ASP A 89 14.09 4.61 -0.72
C ASP A 89 14.40 4.52 -2.22
N ASP A 90 13.46 4.93 -3.07
CA ASP A 90 13.69 5.14 -4.51
C ASP A 90 13.53 6.63 -4.80
N PRO A 91 14.56 7.34 -5.30
CA PRO A 91 14.47 8.77 -5.59
C PRO A 91 13.47 9.14 -6.69
N ARG A 92 12.98 8.15 -7.46
CA ARG A 92 11.94 8.33 -8.47
C ARG A 92 10.53 8.33 -7.87
N GLU A 93 10.38 7.84 -6.64
CA GLU A 93 9.12 7.65 -5.95
C GLU A 93 8.87 8.72 -4.88
N SER A 94 7.59 8.97 -4.58
CA SER A 94 7.18 9.89 -3.52
C SER A 94 7.13 9.25 -2.11
N LEU A 95 7.34 7.94 -2.04
CA LEU A 95 7.30 7.17 -0.81
C LEU A 95 8.71 6.99 -0.24
N ARG A 96 8.85 7.19 1.07
CA ARG A 96 10.06 6.83 1.80
C ARG A 96 10.02 5.38 2.26
N ALA A 97 11.18 4.77 2.47
CA ALA A 97 11.27 3.45 3.07
C ALA A 97 10.49 3.38 4.40
N ALA A 98 9.52 2.48 4.45
CA ALA A 98 8.65 2.30 5.59
C ALA A 98 9.31 1.41 6.66
N LYS A 99 8.96 1.66 7.92
CA LYS A 99 9.04 0.62 8.96
C LYS A 99 7.85 -0.31 8.77
N ALA A 100 8.05 -1.38 8.00
CA ALA A 100 6.97 -2.24 7.54
C ALA A 100 7.08 -3.70 8.00
N GLN A 101 5.95 -4.39 8.02
CA GLN A 101 5.86 -5.83 8.19
C GLN A 101 4.72 -6.41 7.36
N ILE A 102 4.83 -7.69 7.01
CA ILE A 102 3.77 -8.49 6.40
C ILE A 102 3.38 -9.60 7.39
N ILE A 103 2.08 -9.78 7.62
CA ILE A 103 1.51 -10.91 8.33
C ILE A 103 1.01 -11.88 7.25
N GLY A 104 1.62 -13.06 7.20
CA GLY A 104 1.30 -14.10 6.24
C GLY A 104 -0.09 -14.72 6.47
N PRO A 105 -0.60 -15.50 5.51
CA PRO A 105 -1.89 -16.19 5.65
C PRO A 105 -1.98 -17.12 6.87
N ASP A 106 -0.84 -17.66 7.31
CA ASP A 106 -0.72 -18.53 8.49
C ASP A 106 -0.49 -17.76 9.81
N GLY A 107 -0.43 -16.42 9.76
CA GLY A 107 -0.20 -15.57 10.92
C GLY A 107 1.26 -15.33 11.30
N ARG A 108 2.24 -15.92 10.60
CA ARG A 108 3.65 -15.55 10.77
C ARG A 108 3.86 -14.09 10.35
N THR A 109 4.83 -13.42 10.97
CA THR A 109 5.19 -12.03 10.63
C THR A 109 6.58 -11.96 10.04
N LEU A 110 6.70 -11.29 8.90
CA LEU A 110 7.96 -10.90 8.28
C LEU A 110 8.16 -9.40 8.44
N LYS A 111 9.23 -8.99 9.11
CA LYS A 111 9.64 -7.57 9.11
C LYS A 111 10.34 -7.25 7.81
N LEU A 112 9.93 -6.16 7.17
CA LEU A 112 10.52 -5.69 5.92
C LEU A 112 11.67 -4.73 6.19
N SER A 113 12.72 -4.87 5.40
CA SER A 113 13.89 -3.99 5.36
C SER A 113 14.58 -4.13 4.00
N GLY A 114 15.54 -3.26 3.70
CA GLY A 114 16.38 -3.41 2.50
C GLY A 114 17.28 -4.65 2.48
N GLN A 115 17.17 -5.56 3.45
CA GLN A 115 17.82 -6.88 3.44
C GLN A 115 16.84 -8.02 3.21
N THR A 116 15.53 -7.76 3.30
CA THR A 116 14.50 -8.77 3.03
C THR A 116 14.60 -9.21 1.57
N THR A 117 14.50 -10.51 1.35
CA THR A 117 14.64 -11.14 0.03
C THR A 117 13.30 -11.63 -0.51
N LEU A 118 13.25 -11.92 -1.82
CA LEU A 118 12.10 -12.61 -2.42
C LEU A 118 11.85 -13.98 -1.78
N ASP A 119 12.90 -14.71 -1.40
CA ASP A 119 12.78 -16.02 -0.73
C ASP A 119 12.15 -15.89 0.66
N ASP A 120 12.44 -14.82 1.41
CA ASP A 120 11.78 -14.55 2.69
C ASP A 120 10.27 -14.36 2.51
N VAL A 121 9.87 -13.63 1.47
CA VAL A 121 8.45 -13.39 1.17
C VAL A 121 7.79 -14.67 0.67
N ARG A 122 8.44 -15.44 -0.22
CA ARG A 122 7.94 -16.75 -0.67
C ARG A 122 7.72 -17.70 0.49
N ALA A 123 8.67 -17.76 1.43
CA ALA A 123 8.56 -18.58 2.63
C ALA A 123 7.41 -18.15 3.56
N LEU A 124 7.06 -16.86 3.57
CA LEU A 124 5.92 -16.32 4.33
C LEU A 124 4.58 -16.65 3.67
N VAL A 125 4.47 -16.44 2.36
CA VAL A 125 3.20 -16.62 1.61
C VAL A 125 2.90 -18.10 1.38
N ALA A 126 3.95 -18.94 1.28
CA ALA A 126 3.86 -20.38 1.03
C ALA A 126 3.17 -20.75 -0.30
N VAL A 127 3.32 -19.88 -1.30
CA VAL A 127 2.86 -20.08 -2.69
C VAL A 127 3.97 -19.66 -3.63
N ASP A 128 4.10 -20.34 -4.76
CA ASP A 128 5.06 -19.97 -5.80
C ASP A 128 4.54 -18.77 -6.59
N PRO A 129 5.35 -17.71 -6.76
CA PRO A 129 4.95 -16.55 -7.55
C PRO A 129 5.07 -16.84 -9.04
N ALA A 130 4.29 -16.11 -9.84
CA ALA A 130 4.73 -15.80 -11.20
C ALA A 130 5.86 -14.76 -11.13
N THR A 131 6.89 -14.91 -11.94
CA THR A 131 8.04 -13.99 -11.92
C THR A 131 8.27 -13.41 -13.30
N ASP A 132 8.47 -12.10 -13.33
CA ASP A 132 8.94 -11.34 -14.49
C ASP A 132 10.24 -10.62 -14.13
N ILE A 133 11.17 -10.51 -15.09
CA ILE A 133 12.50 -9.94 -14.86
C ILE A 133 12.85 -9.05 -16.05
N ASP A 134 13.19 -7.80 -15.77
CA ASP A 134 13.74 -6.87 -16.75
C ASP A 134 15.17 -6.44 -16.35
N ASP A 135 15.68 -5.36 -16.96
CA ASP A 135 17.03 -4.84 -16.71
C ASP A 135 17.13 -3.96 -15.45
N GLU A 136 16.01 -3.64 -14.80
CA GLU A 136 15.94 -2.84 -13.58
C GLU A 136 15.59 -3.68 -12.35
N GLU A 137 14.71 -4.66 -12.49
CA GLU A 137 14.08 -5.33 -11.36
C GLU A 137 13.59 -6.77 -11.60
N ILE A 138 13.25 -7.42 -10.50
CA ILE A 138 12.51 -8.67 -10.47
C ILE A 138 11.14 -8.40 -9.87
N VAL A 139 10.08 -8.75 -10.58
CA VAL A 139 8.69 -8.65 -10.10
C VAL A 139 8.17 -10.05 -9.81
N ALA A 140 7.79 -10.30 -8.56
CA ALA A 140 7.20 -11.56 -8.11
C ALA A 140 5.73 -11.35 -7.71
N THR A 141 4.82 -12.03 -8.40
CA THR A 141 3.37 -11.91 -8.23
C THR A 141 2.81 -13.18 -7.59
N TYR A 142 2.29 -13.06 -6.37
CA TYR A 142 1.73 -14.15 -5.59
C TYR A 142 0.20 -14.09 -5.57
N PRO A 143 -0.51 -15.16 -5.97
CA PRO A 143 -1.94 -15.24 -5.78
C PRO A 143 -2.27 -15.51 -4.30
N VAL A 144 -3.11 -14.67 -3.71
CA VAL A 144 -3.59 -14.77 -2.33
C VAL A 144 -5.12 -14.76 -2.34
N GLY A 145 -5.72 -15.89 -2.75
CA GLY A 145 -7.17 -15.98 -2.96
C GLY A 145 -7.61 -15.16 -4.17
N ARG A 146 -8.57 -14.23 -3.99
CA ARG A 146 -8.99 -13.25 -5.01
C ARG A 146 -8.12 -11.99 -5.06
N PHE A 147 -7.01 -11.99 -4.34
CA PHE A 147 -6.12 -10.85 -4.22
C PHE A 147 -4.75 -11.21 -4.75
N THR A 148 -3.98 -10.19 -5.08
CA THR A 148 -2.62 -10.32 -5.58
C THR A 148 -1.67 -9.56 -4.67
N LEU A 149 -0.60 -10.23 -4.26
CA LEU A 149 0.58 -9.60 -3.67
C LEU A 149 1.66 -9.54 -4.74
N GLU A 150 2.14 -8.35 -5.05
CA GLU A 150 3.29 -8.14 -5.90
C GLU A 150 4.45 -7.62 -5.08
N VAL A 151 5.62 -8.16 -5.37
CA VAL A 151 6.85 -7.82 -4.70
C VAL A 151 7.85 -7.44 -5.77
N GLU A 152 8.23 -6.18 -5.78
CA GLU A 152 9.31 -5.71 -6.63
C GLU A 152 10.62 -5.80 -5.84
N ALA A 153 11.65 -6.32 -6.49
CA ALA A 153 12.97 -6.50 -5.91
C ALA A 153 14.07 -6.02 -6.86
N THR A 154 15.24 -5.71 -6.30
CA THR A 154 16.45 -5.48 -7.08
C THR A 154 16.84 -6.75 -7.85
N LEU A 155 17.71 -6.63 -8.85
CA LEU A 155 18.29 -7.79 -9.56
C LEU A 155 19.07 -8.75 -8.64
N SER A 156 19.47 -8.30 -7.45
CA SER A 156 20.07 -9.15 -6.40
C SER A 156 19.03 -9.82 -5.49
N GLY A 157 17.73 -9.63 -5.75
CA GLY A 157 16.62 -10.27 -5.04
C GLY A 157 16.19 -9.60 -3.74
N HIS A 158 16.63 -8.37 -3.46
CA HIS A 158 16.20 -7.61 -2.27
C HIS A 158 14.95 -6.80 -2.53
N VAL A 159 13.96 -6.90 -1.64
CA VAL A 159 12.67 -6.23 -1.77
C VAL A 159 12.82 -4.71 -1.72
N LYS A 160 12.30 -4.01 -2.73
CA LYS A 160 12.21 -2.55 -2.79
C LYS A 160 10.79 -2.04 -2.55
N ARG A 161 9.78 -2.78 -2.99
CA ARG A 161 8.37 -2.38 -2.89
C ARG A 161 7.47 -3.61 -2.77
N VAL A 162 6.35 -3.40 -2.07
CA VAL A 162 5.28 -4.39 -1.95
C VAL A 162 3.96 -3.71 -2.33
N SER A 163 3.20 -4.33 -3.22
CA SER A 163 1.89 -3.88 -3.68
C SER A 163 0.85 -4.96 -3.42
N TYR A 164 -0.39 -4.59 -3.07
CA TYR A 164 -1.45 -5.54 -2.76
C TYR A 164 -2.82 -5.06 -3.24
N TRP A 165 -3.56 -5.87 -4.00
CA TRP A 165 -4.85 -5.46 -4.58
C TRP A 165 -5.81 -6.62 -4.83
N GLU A 166 -7.08 -6.30 -5.09
CA GLU A 166 -8.09 -7.26 -5.58
C GLU A 166 -8.07 -7.31 -7.12
N THR A 167 -8.05 -8.52 -7.67
CA THR A 167 -7.98 -8.79 -9.13
C THR A 167 -9.31 -8.78 -9.85
#